data_AF-A0A972FYR2-F1
#
_entry.id   AF-A0A972FYR2-F1
#
_cell.length_a   1.000
_cell.length_b   1.000
_cell.length_c   1.000
_cell.angle_alpha   90.00
_cell.angle_beta   90.00
_cell.angle_gamma   90.00
#
_symmetry.space_group_name_H-M   'P 1'
#
loop_
_entity.id
_entity.type
_entity.pdbx_description
1 polymer ?
#
loop_
_entity_poly.entity_id
_entity_poly.type
_entity_poly.pdbx_seq_one_letter_code
_entity_poly.pdbx_strand_id
1 'polypeptide(L)'
;MRRVGWWYRVFLLWVAVACLSACTRTPEWTLFYYPERAELPADAVNPEAIAGYYEDLAQCRSKARGLLRLSDSGVGSYLCGERCAFSEQKRLQCRSVSQ
;
A
#
# COMPACT_ATOMS: atom_id res chain seq x y z
N MET A 1 45.73 15.11 -25.81
CA MET A 1 44.82 15.50 -24.71
C MET A 1 43.41 14.91 -24.90
N ARG A 2 43.24 13.58 -24.89
CA ARG A 2 41.93 12.91 -25.16
C ARG A 2 41.42 11.98 -24.05
N ARG A 3 42.21 11.72 -22.99
CA ARG A 3 41.86 10.73 -21.94
C ARG A 3 40.91 11.26 -20.86
N VAL A 4 40.88 12.57 -20.61
CA VAL A 4 40.10 13.18 -19.51
C VAL A 4 38.59 13.15 -19.77
N GLY A 5 38.16 13.34 -21.03
CA GLY A 5 36.74 13.36 -21.38
C GLY A 5 36.05 11.99 -21.34
N TRP A 6 36.81 10.89 -21.45
CA TRP A 6 36.25 9.54 -21.37
C TRP A 6 35.90 9.15 -19.92
N TRP A 7 36.75 9.54 -18.96
CA TRP A 7 36.50 9.32 -17.53
C TRP A 7 35.28 10.10 -17.03
N TYR A 8 35.12 11.34 -17.48
CA TYR A 8 33.95 12.16 -17.12
C TYR A 8 32.63 11.58 -17.65
N ARG A 9 32.65 11.04 -18.87
CA ARG A 9 31.48 10.37 -19.47
C ARG A 9 31.09 9.09 -18.74
N VAL A 10 32.08 8.29 -18.33
CA VAL A 10 31.83 7.07 -17.54
C VAL A 10 31.29 7.42 -16.15
N PHE A 11 31.84 8.45 -15.51
CA PHE A 11 31.35 8.93 -14.21
C PHE A 11 29.91 9.44 -14.28
N LEU A 12 29.56 10.25 -15.27
CA LEU A 12 28.19 10.74 -15.49
C LEU A 12 27.19 9.60 -15.73
N LEU A 13 27.59 8.56 -16.47
CA LEU A 13 26.76 7.37 -16.69
C LEU A 13 26.51 6.61 -15.37
N TRP A 14 27.51 6.46 -14.52
CA TRP A 14 27.35 5.82 -13.21
C TRP A 14 26.44 6.62 -12.28
N VAL A 15 26.56 7.95 -12.26
CA VAL A 15 25.66 8.82 -11.49
C VAL A 15 24.21 8.70 -11.99
N ALA A 16 24.01 8.68 -13.31
CA ALA A 16 22.67 8.51 -13.89
C ALA A 16 22.04 7.16 -13.53
N VAL A 17 22.83 6.07 -13.53
CA VAL A 17 22.36 4.73 -13.12
C VAL A 17 22.06 4.68 -11.62
N ALA A 18 22.87 5.33 -10.78
CA ALA A 18 22.62 5.39 -9.34
C ALA A 18 21.33 6.18 -9.01
N CYS A 19 20.96 7.18 -9.81
CA CYS A 19 19.69 7.90 -9.62
C CYS A 19 18.45 7.10 -10.05
N LEU A 20 18.61 5.98 -10.77
CA LEU A 20 17.49 5.13 -11.20
C LEU A 20 17.08 4.09 -10.15
N SER A 21 17.81 3.93 -9.05
CA SER A 21 17.40 3.07 -7.94
C SER A 21 16.33 3.75 -7.08
N ALA A 22 15.08 3.71 -7.51
CA ALA A 22 13.95 4.00 -6.64
C ALA A 22 13.76 2.80 -5.69
N CYS A 23 14.05 2.99 -4.40
CA CYS A 23 13.69 2.01 -3.38
C CYS A 23 12.17 1.95 -3.27
N THR A 24 11.53 1.03 -4.00
CA THR A 24 10.11 0.73 -3.82
C THR A 24 9.94 -0.03 -2.52
N ARG A 25 9.52 0.65 -1.45
CA ARG A 25 9.09 -0.04 -0.23
C ARG A 25 7.81 -0.80 -0.54
N THR A 26 7.83 -2.11 -0.30
CA THR A 26 6.64 -2.95 -0.39
C THR A 26 5.72 -2.60 0.79
N PRO A 27 4.51 -2.07 0.54
CA PRO A 27 3.59 -1.71 1.62
C PRO A 27 3.19 -2.97 2.40
N GLU A 28 3.17 -2.88 3.74
CA GLU A 28 2.85 -4.02 4.59
C GLU A 28 1.36 -4.08 4.95
N TRP A 29 0.60 -3.00 4.77
CA TRP A 29 -0.79 -2.92 5.22
C TRP A 29 -1.74 -2.62 4.07
N THR A 30 -2.86 -3.36 4.01
CA THR A 30 -3.95 -3.15 3.05
C THR A 30 -5.17 -2.64 3.79
N LEU A 31 -5.75 -1.53 3.36
CA LEU A 31 -7.00 -1.00 3.88
C LEU A 31 -8.17 -1.57 3.10
N PHE A 32 -9.12 -2.18 3.81
CA PHE A 32 -10.43 -2.56 3.32
C PHE A 32 -11.47 -1.59 3.89
N TYR A 33 -12.35 -1.05 3.06
CA TYR A 33 -13.35 -0.05 3.46
C TYR A 33 -14.74 -0.35 2.91
N TYR A 34 -15.76 -0.19 3.76
CA TYR A 34 -17.16 -0.48 3.46
C TYR A 34 -18.03 0.75 3.81
N PRO A 35 -18.35 1.64 2.85
CA PRO A 35 -18.96 2.96 3.08
C PRO A 35 -20.44 2.98 3.52
N GLU A 36 -21.08 1.83 3.66
CA GLU A 36 -22.52 1.72 3.97
C GLU A 36 -22.81 0.62 5.00
N ARG A 37 -21.77 0.04 5.59
CA ARG A 37 -21.92 -1.05 6.57
C ARG A 37 -21.32 -0.64 7.90
N ALA A 38 -22.17 -0.53 8.92
CA ALA A 38 -21.74 -0.25 10.29
C ALA A 38 -20.84 -1.36 10.86
N GLU A 39 -21.07 -2.59 10.41
CA GLU A 39 -20.33 -3.77 10.84
C GLU A 39 -19.54 -4.36 9.66
N LEU A 40 -18.40 -4.97 10.00
CA LEU A 40 -17.62 -5.70 9.00
C LEU A 40 -18.41 -6.92 8.49
N PRO A 41 -18.39 -7.17 7.18
CA PRO A 41 -19.02 -8.37 6.65
C PRO A 41 -18.24 -9.64 7.02
N ALA A 42 -18.89 -10.79 6.91
CA ALA A 42 -18.25 -12.08 7.18
C ALA A 42 -17.00 -12.32 6.30
N ASP A 43 -16.98 -11.76 5.10
CA ASP A 43 -15.88 -11.76 4.14
C ASP A 43 -15.07 -10.45 4.18
N ALA A 44 -14.79 -9.89 5.37
CA ALA A 44 -14.14 -8.59 5.53
C ALA A 44 -12.80 -8.41 4.78
N VAL A 45 -12.10 -9.50 4.43
CA VAL A 45 -10.93 -9.50 3.56
C VAL A 45 -11.37 -9.78 2.13
N ASN A 46 -11.92 -8.75 1.48
CA ASN A 46 -12.43 -8.81 0.11
C ASN A 46 -11.60 -7.88 -0.81
N PRO A 47 -11.02 -8.38 -1.92
CA PRO A 47 -10.27 -7.55 -2.87
C PRO A 47 -11.03 -6.35 -3.42
N GLU A 48 -12.36 -6.45 -3.56
CA GLU A 48 -13.22 -5.37 -4.08
C GLU A 48 -13.34 -4.21 -3.10
N ALA A 49 -13.11 -4.45 -1.82
CA ALA A 49 -13.15 -3.45 -0.76
C ALA A 49 -11.80 -2.75 -0.52
N ILE A 50 -10.74 -3.09 -1.27
CA ILE A 50 -9.42 -2.49 -1.08
C ILE A 50 -9.46 -0.99 -1.41
N ALA A 51 -9.23 -0.16 -0.41
CA ALA A 51 -9.20 1.30 -0.52
C ALA A 51 -7.77 1.89 -0.50
N GLY A 52 -6.75 1.07 -0.26
CA GLY A 52 -5.36 1.50 -0.38
C GLY A 52 -4.34 0.57 0.28
N TYR A 53 -3.07 0.87 0.05
CA TYR A 53 -1.92 0.18 0.64
C TYR A 53 -1.04 1.16 1.40
N TYR A 54 -0.50 0.75 2.54
CA TYR A 54 0.20 1.61 3.49
C TYR A 54 1.44 0.94 4.05
N GLU A 55 2.45 1.74 4.39
CA GLU A 55 3.69 1.22 4.98
C GLU A 55 3.45 0.66 6.37
N ASP A 56 2.63 1.35 7.18
CA ASP A 56 2.38 1.00 8.57
C ASP A 56 0.89 1.07 8.95
N LEU A 57 0.55 0.42 10.06
CA LEU A 57 -0.82 0.36 10.60
C LEU A 57 -1.38 1.75 10.94
N ALA A 58 -0.54 2.68 11.39
CA ALA A 58 -1.00 4.00 11.79
C ALA A 58 -1.48 4.80 10.57
N GLN A 59 -0.78 4.70 9.43
CA GLN A 59 -1.20 5.27 8.16
C GLN A 59 -2.52 4.65 7.67
N CYS A 60 -2.63 3.32 7.71
CA CYS A 60 -3.86 2.61 7.32
C CYS A 60 -5.07 3.10 8.12
N ARG A 61 -4.96 3.12 9.46
CA ARG A 61 -6.00 3.61 10.37
C ARG A 61 -6.32 5.09 10.16
N SER A 62 -5.30 5.91 9.95
CA SER A 62 -5.48 7.34 9.70
C SER A 62 -6.32 7.57 8.45
N LYS A 63 -6.01 6.88 7.35
CA LYS A 63 -6.83 6.94 6.14
C LYS A 63 -8.24 6.44 6.38
N ALA A 64 -8.39 5.30 7.04
CA ALA A 64 -9.70 4.71 7.32
C ALA A 64 -10.62 5.66 8.09
N ARG A 65 -10.11 6.31 9.14
CA ARG A 65 -10.84 7.35 9.89
C ARG A 65 -11.21 8.53 9.02
N GLY A 66 -10.32 8.94 8.12
CA GLY A 66 -10.62 9.98 7.13
C GLY A 66 -11.78 9.60 6.22
N LEU A 67 -11.80 8.36 5.73
CA LEU A 67 -12.88 7.85 4.88
C LEU A 67 -14.21 7.75 5.64
N LEU A 68 -14.19 7.25 6.88
CA LEU A 68 -15.39 7.23 7.73
C LEU A 68 -15.97 8.64 7.93
N ARG A 69 -15.12 9.63 8.20
CA ARG A 69 -15.53 11.03 8.37
C ARG A 69 -16.12 11.64 7.10
N LEU A 70 -15.66 11.18 5.94
CA LEU A 70 -16.12 11.66 4.63
C LEU A 70 -17.28 10.83 4.07
N SER A 71 -17.81 9.85 4.81
CA SER A 71 -18.96 9.07 4.37
C SER A 71 -20.22 9.95 4.37
N ASP A 72 -20.92 10.00 3.25
CA ASP A 72 -22.19 10.74 3.13
C ASP A 72 -23.29 10.16 4.02
N SER A 73 -23.24 8.85 4.27
CA SER A 73 -24.17 8.10 5.11
C SER A 73 -23.89 8.28 6.62
N GLY A 74 -22.70 8.76 7.00
CA GLY A 74 -22.21 8.71 8.38
C GLY A 74 -21.99 7.30 8.92
N VAL A 75 -22.09 6.28 8.07
CA VAL A 75 -22.00 4.86 8.41
C VAL A 75 -20.85 4.25 7.62
N GLY A 76 -20.03 3.43 8.26
CA GLY A 76 -19.02 2.67 7.56
C GLY A 76 -18.16 1.82 8.49
N SER A 77 -17.47 0.86 7.91
CA SER A 77 -16.54 -0.02 8.62
C SER A 77 -15.28 -0.21 7.80
N TYR A 78 -14.21 -0.59 8.48
CA TYR A 78 -12.91 -0.79 7.85
C TYR A 78 -12.13 -1.91 8.53
N LEU A 79 -11.14 -2.40 7.81
CA LEU A 79 -10.18 -3.37 8.29
C LEU A 79 -8.80 -3.05 7.71
N CYS A 80 -7.77 -3.08 8.52
CA CYS A 80 -6.38 -3.02 8.10
C CYS A 80 -5.79 -4.43 8.15
N GLY A 81 -5.41 -5.00 7.00
CA GLY A 81 -4.79 -6.32 6.91
C GLY A 81 -3.28 -6.23 6.70
N GLU A 82 -2.52 -6.96 7.48
CA GLU A 82 -1.06 -7.05 7.38
C GLU A 82 -0.64 -8.12 6.36
N ARG A 83 0.26 -7.78 5.44
CA ARG A 83 0.92 -8.64 4.46
C ARG A 83 -0.09 -9.53 3.72
N CYS A 84 -1.12 -8.90 3.17
CA CYS A 84 -2.16 -9.60 2.42
C CYS A 84 -1.62 -10.12 1.08
N ALA A 85 -1.89 -11.38 0.78
CA ALA A 85 -1.49 -12.04 -0.46
C ALA A 85 -2.55 -13.05 -0.91
N PHE A 86 -2.60 -13.34 -2.21
CA PHE A 86 -3.47 -14.39 -2.72
C PHE A 86 -2.89 -15.77 -2.40
N SER A 87 -3.72 -16.62 -1.81
CA SER A 87 -3.44 -18.06 -1.63
C SER A 87 -3.53 -18.82 -2.95
N GLU A 88 -3.06 -20.07 -2.95
CA GLU A 88 -3.19 -21.03 -4.06
C GLU A 88 -4.65 -21.18 -4.55
N GLN A 89 -5.62 -21.02 -3.64
CA GLN A 89 -7.05 -21.07 -3.94
C GLN A 89 -7.62 -19.73 -4.45
N LYS A 90 -6.76 -18.80 -4.87
CA LYS A 90 -7.11 -17.44 -5.32
C LYS A 90 -7.92 -16.61 -4.31
N ARG A 91 -7.86 -16.98 -3.02
CA ARG A 91 -8.45 -16.19 -1.93
C ARG A 91 -7.40 -15.27 -1.33
N LEU A 92 -7.74 -14.00 -1.16
CA LEU A 92 -6.89 -13.05 -0.46
C LEU A 92 -6.85 -13.40 1.03
N GLN A 93 -5.64 -13.52 1.59
CA GLN A 93 -5.41 -13.83 2.99
C GLN A 93 -4.39 -12.84 3.55
N CYS A 94 -4.65 -12.36 4.75
CA CYS A 94 -3.73 -11.48 5.49
C CYS A 94 -3.14 -12.25 6.67
N ARG A 95 -1.89 -11.96 7.02
CA ARG A 95 -1.22 -12.57 8.18
C ARG A 95 -1.95 -12.22 9.47
N SER A 96 -2.29 -10.95 9.63
CA SER A 96 -3.03 -10.42 10.76
C SER A 96 -3.98 -9.33 10.29
N VAL A 97 -4.97 -9.01 11.10
CA VAL A 97 -5.95 -7.96 10.81
C VAL A 97 -6.18 -7.10 12.04
N SER A 98 -6.44 -5.82 11.82
CA SER A 98 -6.64 -4.83 12.87
C SER A 98 -7.67 -3.80 12.45
N GLN A 99 -8.47 -3.31 13.40
CA GLN A 99 -9.26 -2.10 13.25
C GLN A 99 -8.51 -0.95 13.88
#